data_AF-A0A838RT52-F1
#
_entry.id   AF-A0A838RT52-F1
#
_cell.length_a   1.000
_cell.length_b   1.000
_cell.length_c   1.000
_cell.angle_alpha   90.00
_cell.angle_beta   90.00
_cell.angle_gamma   90.00
#
_symmetry.space_group_name_H-M   'P 1'
#
loop_
_entity.id
_entity.type
_entity.pdbx_description
1 polymer ?
#
loop_
_entity_poly.entity_id
_entity_poly.type
_entity_poly.pdbx_seq_one_letter_code
_entity_poly.pdbx_strand_id
1 'polypeptide(L)'
;MSNLVNHARRELALLNNDSEFNDCIVKAVEAFAAYGHSGGSAGVGIDILNRLLQFQNLTPLTDNPNEWFHHTGEHVMDSEGVWQSVRRGEAFSTDGGKTFYLLSDGSTQNNVKKVYISDSSDKAAQTLITKDKK
;
A
#
# COMPACT_ATOMS: atom_id res chain seq x y z
N MET A 1 -23.61 20.74 4.75
CA MET A 1 -23.09 19.53 4.06
C MET A 1 -21.88 19.94 3.25
N SER A 2 -20.77 19.19 3.28
CA SER A 2 -19.51 19.57 2.60
C SER A 2 -19.66 19.56 1.07
N ASN A 3 -19.04 20.52 0.37
CA ASN A 3 -19.03 20.56 -1.10
C ASN A 3 -18.47 19.27 -1.71
N LEU A 4 -17.48 18.65 -1.07
CA LEU A 4 -16.87 17.40 -1.51
C LEU A 4 -17.86 16.22 -1.44
N VAL A 5 -18.67 16.16 -0.38
CA VAL A 5 -19.69 15.12 -0.19
C VAL A 5 -20.81 15.25 -1.23
N ASN A 6 -21.27 16.48 -1.48
CA ASN A 6 -22.27 16.75 -2.51
C ASN A 6 -21.77 16.37 -3.91
N HIS A 7 -20.50 16.67 -4.21
CA HIS A 7 -19.85 16.26 -5.44
C HIS A 7 -19.81 14.73 -5.57
N ALA A 8 -19.34 14.01 -4.53
CA ALA A 8 -19.27 12.55 -4.55
C ALA A 8 -20.65 11.89 -4.78
N ARG A 9 -21.70 12.34 -4.08
CA ARG A 9 -23.06 11.84 -4.28
C ARG A 9 -23.55 12.04 -5.72
N ARG A 10 -23.29 13.22 -6.29
CA ARG A 10 -23.67 13.54 -7.68
C ARG A 10 -22.96 12.65 -8.69
N GLU A 11 -21.65 12.43 -8.55
CA GLU A 11 -20.88 11.58 -9.48
C GLU A 11 -21.27 10.11 -9.37
N LEU A 12 -21.44 9.59 -8.15
CA LEU A 12 -21.80 8.18 -7.92
C LEU A 12 -23.19 7.85 -8.46
N ALA A 13 -24.13 8.80 -8.41
CA ALA A 13 -25.46 8.64 -9.00
C ALA A 13 -25.43 8.45 -10.54
N LEU A 14 -24.37 8.91 -11.22
CA LEU A 14 -24.22 8.75 -12.67
C LEU A 14 -23.70 7.35 -13.07
N LEU A 15 -23.07 6.61 -12.15
CA LEU A 15 -22.41 5.33 -12.46
C LEU A 15 -23.39 4.14 -12.52
N ASN A 16 -24.67 4.33 -12.18
CA ASN A 16 -25.68 3.26 -12.08
C ASN A 16 -25.21 2.03 -11.28
N ASN A 17 -24.38 2.26 -10.27
CA ASN A 17 -23.90 1.25 -9.33
C ASN A 17 -24.97 0.91 -8.28
N ASP A 18 -24.76 -0.21 -7.59
CA ASP A 18 -25.54 -0.60 -6.42
C ASP A 18 -25.53 0.49 -5.33
N SER A 19 -26.68 0.69 -4.66
CA SER A 19 -26.82 1.77 -3.68
C SER A 19 -25.96 1.58 -2.43
N GLU A 20 -25.71 0.34 -2.00
CA GLU A 20 -24.85 0.06 -0.84
C GLU A 20 -23.38 0.37 -1.15
N PHE A 21 -22.93 0.05 -2.36
CA PHE A 21 -21.58 0.41 -2.81
C PHE A 21 -21.39 1.94 -2.82
N ASN A 22 -22.36 2.67 -3.39
CA ASN A 22 -22.32 4.13 -3.42
C ASN A 22 -22.31 4.72 -2.01
N ASP A 23 -23.13 4.19 -1.10
CA ASP A 23 -23.17 4.65 0.30
C ASP A 23 -21.85 4.39 1.04
N CYS A 24 -21.16 3.29 0.75
CA CYS A 24 -19.83 3.01 1.30
C CYS A 24 -18.82 4.10 0.91
N ILE A 25 -18.76 4.42 -0.39
CA ILE A 25 -17.85 5.46 -0.89
C ILE A 25 -18.20 6.83 -0.30
N VAL A 26 -19.49 7.17 -0.23
CA VAL A 26 -19.93 8.44 0.34
C VAL A 26 -19.53 8.56 1.82
N LYS A 27 -19.69 7.50 2.61
CA LYS A 27 -19.26 7.50 4.03
C LYS A 27 -17.76 7.71 4.18
N ALA A 28 -16.94 7.13 3.31
CA ALA A 28 -15.50 7.38 3.31
C ALA A 28 -15.16 8.85 3.00
N VAL A 29 -15.84 9.45 2.02
CA VAL A 29 -15.69 10.87 1.68
C VAL A 29 -16.17 11.78 2.82
N GLU A 30 -17.27 11.45 3.48
CA GLU A 30 -17.79 12.18 4.64
C GLU A 30 -16.80 12.15 5.80
N ALA A 31 -16.25 10.97 6.12
CA ALA A 31 -15.25 10.81 7.17
C ALA A 31 -13.98 11.63 6.89
N PHE A 32 -13.50 11.64 5.64
CA PHE A 32 -12.36 12.46 5.23
C PHE A 32 -12.67 13.96 5.32
N ALA A 33 -13.85 14.38 4.85
CA ALA A 33 -14.24 15.80 4.85
C ALA A 33 -14.46 16.38 6.26
N ALA A 34 -14.77 15.54 7.26
CA ALA A 34 -15.09 15.99 8.62
C ALA A 34 -13.93 16.68 9.35
N TYR A 35 -12.68 16.40 8.98
CA TYR A 35 -11.48 16.90 9.68
C TYR A 35 -10.95 18.25 9.18
N GLY A 36 -11.69 18.95 8.30
CA GLY A 36 -11.39 20.34 7.95
C GLY A 36 -10.01 20.54 7.30
N HIS A 37 -9.71 19.76 6.26
CA HIS A 37 -8.44 19.88 5.55
C HIS A 37 -8.31 21.23 4.80
N SER A 38 -7.17 21.88 4.96
CA SER A 38 -6.75 22.96 4.04
C SER A 38 -6.51 22.38 2.64
N GLY A 39 -6.62 23.18 1.58
CA GLY A 39 -6.41 22.70 0.19
C GLY A 39 -5.07 21.99 -0.03
N GLY A 40 -4.01 22.37 0.70
CA GLY A 40 -2.71 21.70 0.65
C GLY A 40 -2.64 20.38 1.41
N SER A 41 -3.19 20.31 2.64
CA SER A 41 -3.19 19.08 3.43
C SER A 41 -4.15 18.02 2.91
N ALA A 42 -5.23 18.44 2.24
CA ALA A 42 -6.15 17.53 1.56
C ALA A 42 -5.45 16.71 0.46
N GLY A 43 -4.62 17.36 -0.37
CA GLY A 43 -3.90 16.70 -1.45
C GLY A 43 -2.97 15.59 -0.95
N VAL A 44 -2.19 15.86 0.11
CA VAL A 44 -1.31 14.86 0.75
C VAL A 44 -2.12 13.72 1.38
N GLY A 45 -3.23 14.05 2.06
CA GLY A 45 -4.10 13.05 2.68
C GLY A 45 -4.74 12.10 1.67
N ILE A 46 -5.15 12.60 0.51
CA ILE A 46 -5.74 11.78 -0.57
C ILE A 46 -4.72 10.78 -1.11
N ASP A 47 -3.47 11.17 -1.35
CA ASP A 47 -2.41 10.26 -1.81
C ASP A 47 -2.17 9.12 -0.81
N ILE A 48 -2.02 9.46 0.47
CA ILE A 48 -1.80 8.49 1.54
C ILE A 48 -2.98 7.51 1.64
N LEU A 49 -4.21 8.03 1.61
CA LEU A 49 -5.42 7.20 1.69
C LEU A 49 -5.52 6.24 0.50
N ASN A 50 -5.27 6.73 -0.72
CA ASN A 50 -5.30 5.91 -1.93
C ASN A 50 -4.29 4.75 -1.85
N ARG A 51 -3.07 5.02 -1.38
CA ARG A 51 -2.04 3.99 -1.19
C ARG A 51 -2.47 2.94 -0.16
N LEU A 52 -3.05 3.37 0.96
CA LEU A 52 -3.53 2.46 2.01
C LEU A 52 -4.68 1.57 1.53
N LEU A 53 -5.64 2.12 0.78
CA LEU A 53 -6.76 1.35 0.21
C LEU A 53 -6.28 0.28 -0.79
N GLN A 54 -5.08 0.42 -1.34
CA GLN A 54 -4.44 -0.53 -2.25
C GLN A 54 -3.41 -1.44 -1.55
N PHE A 55 -3.34 -1.43 -0.22
CA PHE A 55 -2.32 -2.14 0.56
C PHE A 55 -0.87 -1.81 0.15
N GLN A 56 -0.63 -0.57 -0.32
CA GLN A 56 0.71 -0.10 -0.66
C GLN A 56 1.43 0.43 0.58
N ASN A 57 2.72 0.13 0.66
CA ASN A 57 3.59 0.60 1.72
C ASN A 57 3.79 2.12 1.64
N LEU A 58 3.67 2.83 2.77
CA LEU A 58 3.88 4.29 2.84
C LEU A 58 5.36 4.68 2.86
N THR A 59 6.21 3.81 3.40
CA THR A 59 7.67 3.92 3.43
C THR A 59 8.29 2.72 2.70
N PRO A 60 9.53 2.81 2.23
CA PRO A 60 10.23 1.67 1.63
C PRO A 60 10.12 0.38 2.48
N LEU A 61 10.09 -0.76 1.80
CA LEU A 61 10.24 -2.05 2.47
C LEU A 61 11.68 -2.20 2.95
N THR A 62 11.86 -2.90 4.05
CA THR A 62 13.17 -3.11 4.67
C THR A 62 13.57 -4.58 4.66
N ASP A 63 14.83 -4.85 4.94
CA ASP A 63 15.33 -6.21 5.18
C ASP A 63 15.03 -6.73 6.60
N ASN A 64 14.15 -6.06 7.37
CA ASN A 64 13.73 -6.52 8.69
C ASN A 64 12.99 -7.86 8.56
N PRO A 65 13.46 -8.95 9.19
CA PRO A 65 12.81 -10.26 9.10
C PRO A 65 11.33 -10.26 9.51
N ASN A 66 10.90 -9.34 10.39
CA ASN A 66 9.50 -9.23 10.80
C ASN A 66 8.58 -8.65 9.71
N GLU A 67 9.13 -8.06 8.65
CA GLU A 67 8.35 -7.59 7.50
C GLU A 67 8.09 -8.69 6.45
N TRP A 68 8.68 -9.88 6.63
CA TRP A 68 8.67 -10.96 5.66
C TRP A 68 8.18 -12.26 6.31
N PHE A 69 7.20 -12.90 5.67
CA PHE A 69 6.72 -14.21 6.07
C PHE A 69 7.27 -15.27 5.11
N HIS A 70 7.91 -16.31 5.64
CA HIS A 70 8.49 -17.40 4.86
C HIS A 70 7.44 -18.48 4.58
N HIS A 71 7.10 -18.65 3.30
CA HIS A 71 6.26 -19.72 2.82
C HIS A 71 7.13 -20.91 2.41
N THR A 72 6.91 -22.05 3.06
CA THR A 72 7.53 -23.34 2.74
C THR A 72 6.44 -24.39 2.52
N GLY A 73 6.63 -25.32 1.59
CA GLY A 73 5.70 -26.45 1.40
C GLY A 73 5.69 -27.01 -0.02
N GLU A 74 4.94 -28.08 -0.23
CA GLU A 74 4.87 -28.83 -1.50
C GLU A 74 4.35 -28.00 -2.69
N HIS A 75 3.66 -26.88 -2.40
CA HIS A 75 3.11 -25.96 -3.41
C HIS A 75 3.96 -24.72 -3.66
N VAL A 76 5.15 -24.62 -3.06
CA VAL A 76 6.08 -23.52 -3.32
C VAL A 76 7.03 -23.95 -4.43
N MET A 77 7.20 -23.08 -5.43
CA MET A 77 7.96 -23.37 -6.67
C MET A 77 9.43 -23.74 -6.44
N ASP A 78 9.99 -23.43 -5.27
CA ASP A 78 11.38 -23.68 -4.91
C ASP A 78 11.45 -24.46 -3.58
N SER A 79 12.37 -25.41 -3.52
CA SER A 79 12.72 -26.17 -2.32
C SER A 79 13.16 -25.28 -1.15
N GLU A 80 13.70 -24.08 -1.42
CA GLU A 80 14.11 -23.12 -0.40
C GLU A 80 12.96 -22.22 0.11
N GLY A 81 11.76 -22.34 -0.49
CA GLY A 81 10.60 -21.53 -0.16
C GLY A 81 10.63 -20.12 -0.77
N VAL A 82 9.66 -19.28 -0.41
CA VAL A 82 9.58 -17.88 -0.86
C VAL A 82 9.13 -16.99 0.30
N TRP A 83 9.67 -15.79 0.37
CA TRP A 83 9.27 -14.79 1.35
C TRP A 83 8.25 -13.84 0.74
N GLN A 84 7.17 -13.55 1.46
CA GLN A 84 6.16 -12.57 1.07
C GLN A 84 6.13 -11.44 2.10
N SER A 85 6.07 -10.19 1.65
CA SER A 85 5.99 -9.07 2.58
C SER A 85 4.61 -9.00 3.25
N VAL A 86 4.60 -8.85 4.58
CA VAL A 86 3.36 -8.63 5.36
C VAL A 86 2.82 -7.21 5.19
N ARG A 87 3.67 -6.26 4.76
CA ARG A 87 3.29 -4.85 4.54
C ARG A 87 2.77 -4.59 3.14
N ARG A 88 3.18 -5.43 2.17
CA ARG A 88 2.78 -5.34 0.75
C ARG A 88 2.69 -6.74 0.17
N GLY A 89 1.49 -7.30 0.15
CA GLY A 89 1.27 -8.71 -0.23
C GLY A 89 1.72 -9.08 -1.65
N GLU A 90 1.90 -8.12 -2.55
CA GLU A 90 2.43 -8.37 -3.90
C GLU A 90 3.97 -8.41 -3.98
N ALA A 91 4.68 -8.13 -2.89
CA ALA A 91 6.14 -8.16 -2.84
C ALA A 91 6.66 -9.52 -2.38
N PHE A 92 7.49 -10.14 -3.22
CA PHE A 92 8.08 -11.46 -2.99
C PHE A 92 9.60 -11.41 -3.07
N SER A 93 10.26 -12.22 -2.24
CA SER A 93 11.71 -12.31 -2.10
C SER A 93 12.17 -13.77 -2.02
N THR A 94 13.39 -14.02 -2.49
CA THR A 94 14.08 -15.33 -2.39
C THR A 94 15.29 -15.27 -1.47
N ASP A 95 15.58 -14.12 -0.83
CA ASP A 95 16.80 -13.88 -0.05
C ASP A 95 16.53 -13.33 1.36
N GLY A 96 15.31 -13.57 1.87
CA GLY A 96 14.89 -13.11 3.20
C GLY A 96 14.53 -11.63 3.26
N GLY A 97 14.21 -11.02 2.11
CA GLY A 97 13.74 -9.64 2.04
C GLY A 97 14.82 -8.60 1.76
N LYS A 98 16.04 -8.99 1.38
CA LYS A 98 17.11 -8.05 0.98
C LYS A 98 16.82 -7.49 -0.41
N THR A 99 16.33 -8.34 -1.31
CA THR A 99 15.80 -7.96 -2.61
C THR A 99 14.40 -8.52 -2.81
N PHE A 100 13.58 -7.82 -3.59
CA PHE A 100 12.21 -8.25 -3.88
C PHE A 100 11.76 -7.87 -5.28
N TYR A 101 10.71 -8.53 -5.76
CA TYR A 101 9.99 -8.16 -6.97
C TYR A 101 8.50 -8.00 -6.66
N LEU A 102 7.80 -7.24 -7.49
CA LEU A 102 6.35 -7.02 -7.39
C LEU A 102 5.64 -7.85 -8.45
N LEU A 103 4.51 -8.47 -8.10
CA LEU A 103 3.70 -9.22 -9.07
C LEU A 103 3.11 -8.30 -10.16
N SER A 104 2.76 -7.06 -9.79
CA SER A 104 2.20 -6.06 -10.70
C SER A 104 3.16 -5.56 -11.78
N ASP A 105 4.47 -5.70 -11.60
CA ASP A 105 5.46 -5.35 -12.62
C ASP A 105 5.50 -6.35 -13.79
N GLY A 106 4.81 -7.49 -13.66
CA GLY A 106 4.69 -8.52 -14.70
C GLY A 106 5.99 -9.27 -15.00
N SER A 107 5.90 -10.23 -15.91
CA SER A 107 7.05 -10.78 -16.62
C SER A 107 7.32 -9.92 -17.85
N THR A 108 8.52 -9.36 -17.96
CA THR A 108 8.96 -8.74 -19.22
C THR A 108 9.01 -9.81 -20.33
N GLN A 109 9.07 -9.41 -21.60
CA GLN A 109 9.13 -10.36 -22.73
C GLN A 109 10.29 -11.38 -22.65
N ASN A 110 11.29 -11.12 -21.80
CA ASN A 110 12.41 -12.01 -21.51
C ASN A 110 12.31 -12.71 -20.13
N ASN A 111 11.13 -12.72 -19.49
CA ASN A 111 10.92 -13.21 -18.11
C ASN A 111 11.79 -12.53 -17.03
N VAL A 112 12.39 -11.37 -17.32
CA VAL A 112 13.17 -10.62 -16.34
C VAL A 112 12.20 -9.86 -15.46
N LYS A 113 12.05 -10.29 -14.20
CA LYS A 113 11.32 -9.53 -13.17
C LYS A 113 12.16 -8.33 -12.77
N LYS A 114 11.52 -7.17 -12.60
CA LYS A 114 12.19 -6.01 -12.01
C LYS A 114 12.49 -6.29 -10.54
N VAL A 115 13.75 -6.16 -10.16
CA VAL A 115 14.23 -6.39 -8.79
C VAL A 115 14.48 -5.06 -8.09
N TYR A 116 13.98 -4.95 -6.87
CA TYR A 116 14.15 -3.83 -5.96
C TYR A 116 15.06 -4.25 -4.81
N ILE A 117 15.78 -3.29 -4.25
CA ILE A 117 16.61 -3.47 -3.06
C ILE A 117 15.84 -2.89 -1.89
N SER A 118 15.69 -3.66 -0.82
CA SER A 118 15.09 -3.18 0.42
C SER A 118 16.01 -2.19 1.13
N ASP A 119 15.42 -1.24 1.84
CA ASP A 119 16.20 -0.40 2.75
C ASP A 119 16.74 -1.24 3.90
N SER A 120 17.93 -0.88 4.39
CA SER A 120 18.47 -1.51 5.59
C SER A 120 17.59 -1.15 6.80
N SER A 121 17.16 -2.18 7.53
CA SER A 121 16.38 -2.05 8.77
C SER A 121 17.06 -1.17 9.81
N ASP A 122 18.40 -1.16 9.84
CA ASP A 122 19.20 -0.27 10.71
C ASP A 122 19.00 1.22 10.38
N LYS A 123 18.70 1.58 9.12
CA LYS A 123 18.41 2.96 8.70
C LYS A 123 16.95 3.35 8.96
N ALA A 124 16.02 2.41 8.81
CA ALA A 124 14.60 2.66 9.07
C ALA A 124 14.32 2.93 10.55
N ALA A 125 15.00 2.22 11.46
CA ALA A 125 14.91 2.43 12.91
C ALA A 125 15.34 3.85 13.33
N GLN A 126 16.38 4.40 12.70
CA GLN A 126 16.86 5.76 13.00
C GLN A 126 15.86 6.85 12.60
N THR A 127 15.12 6.65 11.50
CA THR A 127 14.13 7.63 11.00
C THR A 127 12.92 7.75 11.93
N LEU A 128 12.48 6.63 12.54
CA LEU A 128 11.37 6.60 13.49
C LEU A 128 11.73 7.34 14.80
N ILE A 129 12.93 7.10 15.34
CA ILE A 129 13.39 7.72 16.60
C ILE A 129 13.51 9.25 16.50
N THR A 130 13.82 9.79 15.31
CA THR A 130 13.92 11.24 15.10
C THR A 130 12.59 11.98 14.92
N LYS A 131 11.49 11.28 14.57
CA LYS A 131 10.19 11.93 14.35
C LYS A 131 9.42 12.22 15.65
N ASP A 132 9.74 11.53 16.75
CA ASP A 132 9.08 11.70 18.05
C ASP A 132 9.71 12.81 18.94
N LYS A 133 10.64 13.61 18.39
CA LYS A 133 11.32 14.70 19.12
C LYS A 133 10.93 16.11 18.68
N LYS A 134 9.70 16.34 18.23
CA LYS A 134 9.20 17.68 17.92
C LYS A 134 7.86 17.99 18.57
#